data_AF-A0A3D4XBI5-F1
#
_entry.id   AF-A0A3D4XBI5-F1
#
_cell.length_a   1.000
_cell.length_b   1.000
_cell.length_c   1.000
_cell.angle_alpha   90.00
_cell.angle_beta   90.00
_cell.angle_gamma   90.00
#
_symmetry.space_group_name_H-M   'P 1'
#
loop_
_entity.id
_entity.type
_entity.pdbx_description
1 polymer ?
#
loop_
_entity_poly.entity_id
_entity_poly.type
_entity_poly.pdbx_seq_one_letter_code
_entity_poly.pdbx_strand_id
1 'polypeptide(L)'
;AATSTEEIGNPVYPPARRKLAEHGIGCDGHAARQLTGRDYDDHDLLIGMDQANLRNMRRICGGDPAGKLRLLLDFTDHPGDVADPW
;
A
#
# COMPACT_ATOMS: atom_id res chain seq x y z
N ALA A 1 -1.67 2.94 3.36
CA ALA A 1 -1.72 2.31 4.69
C ALA A 1 -0.70 1.18 4.70
N ALA A 2 0.05 0.98 5.78
CA ALA A 2 1.08 -0.04 5.89
C ALA A 2 0.49 -1.36 6.41
N THR A 3 1.01 -2.47 5.89
CA THR A 3 0.66 -3.83 6.30
C THR A 3 1.59 -4.41 7.35
N SER A 4 2.75 -3.79 7.59
CA SER A 4 3.64 -4.06 8.72
C SER A 4 3.74 -2.86 9.65
N THR A 5 4.22 -3.09 10.87
CA THR A 5 4.44 -2.06 11.89
C THR A 5 5.76 -1.29 11.74
N GLU A 6 6.62 -1.65 10.77
CA GLU A 6 7.98 -1.12 10.66
C GLU A 6 8.04 0.36 10.28
N GLU A 7 7.02 0.87 9.57
CA GLU A 7 6.98 2.25 9.07
C GLU A 7 5.82 3.07 9.67
N ILE A 8 5.14 2.57 10.70
CA ILE A 8 4.04 3.29 11.34
C ILE A 8 4.61 4.53 12.05
N GLY A 9 4.22 5.72 11.57
CA GLY A 9 4.66 7.01 12.12
C GLY A 9 5.89 7.63 11.46
N ASN A 10 6.55 6.92 10.54
CA ASN A 10 7.67 7.49 9.78
C ASN A 10 7.15 8.38 8.63
N PRO A 11 7.84 9.50 8.34
CA PRO A 11 7.58 10.28 7.14
C PRO A 11 7.95 9.47 5.89
N VAL A 12 7.39 9.85 4.73
CA VAL A 12 7.71 9.24 3.43
C VAL A 12 9.23 9.08 3.27
N TYR A 13 9.67 7.85 2.93
CA TYR A 13 11.07 7.48 2.74
C TYR A 13 11.83 8.56 1.94
N PRO A 14 12.95 9.12 2.45
CA PRO A 14 13.57 10.31 1.86
C PRO A 14 13.97 10.20 0.38
N PRO A 15 14.46 9.05 -0.12
CA PRO A 15 14.65 8.83 -1.55
C PRO A 15 13.35 8.84 -2.36
N ALA A 16 12.26 8.25 -1.86
CA ALA A 16 10.95 8.32 -2.52
C ALA A 16 10.43 9.76 -2.57
N ARG A 17 10.60 10.53 -1.49
CA ARG A 17 10.24 11.96 -1.46
C ARG A 17 11.03 12.77 -2.49
N ARG A 18 12.34 12.50 -2.64
CA ARG A 18 13.16 13.15 -3.69
C ARG A 18 12.65 12.81 -5.09
N LYS A 19 12.34 11.55 -5.34
CA LYS A 19 11.81 11.11 -6.65
C LYS A 19 10.46 11.76 -6.95
N LEU A 20 9.56 11.83 -5.98
CA LEU A 20 8.26 12.51 -6.13
C LEU A 20 8.44 14.00 -6.39
N ALA A 21 9.37 14.66 -5.70
CA ALA A 21 9.71 16.06 -5.93
C ALA A 21 10.30 16.32 -7.33
N GLU A 22 11.15 15.41 -7.86
CA GLU A 22 11.65 15.48 -9.25
C GLU A 22 10.50 15.48 -10.28
N HIS A 23 9.39 14.81 -9.96
CA HIS A 23 8.19 14.75 -10.81
C HIS A 23 7.14 15.81 -10.45
N GLY A 24 7.43 16.75 -9.54
CA GLY A 24 6.51 17.81 -9.15
C GLY A 24 5.33 17.34 -8.28
N ILE A 25 5.43 16.16 -7.66
CA ILE A 25 4.39 15.59 -6.82
C ILE A 25 4.66 15.94 -5.35
N GLY A 26 3.78 16.75 -4.75
CA GLY A 26 3.85 17.09 -3.33
C GLY A 26 3.58 15.88 -2.44
N CYS A 27 4.38 15.71 -1.39
CA CYS A 27 4.24 14.61 -0.42
C CYS A 27 3.62 15.07 0.92
N ASP A 28 3.22 16.33 1.03
CA ASP A 28 2.73 16.92 2.27
C ASP A 28 1.33 16.39 2.62
N GLY A 29 1.18 15.85 3.84
CA GLY A 29 -0.08 15.30 4.34
C GLY A 29 -0.23 13.78 4.20
N HIS A 30 0.77 13.07 3.68
CA HIS A 30 0.77 11.61 3.65
C HIS A 30 1.44 11.03 4.91
N ALA A 31 0.64 10.45 5.80
CA ALA A 31 1.10 9.71 6.97
C ALA A 31 0.89 8.21 6.78
N ALA A 32 1.89 7.41 7.12
CA ALA A 32 1.74 5.97 7.20
C ALA A 32 0.75 5.61 8.33
N ARG A 33 -0.41 5.07 7.96
CA ARG A 33 -1.41 4.52 8.89
C ARG A 33 -1.52 3.01 8.72
N GLN A 34 -1.77 2.28 9.81
CA GLN A 34 -2.03 0.84 9.74
C GLN A 34 -3.37 0.57 9.05
N LEU A 35 -3.43 -0.48 8.24
CA LEU A 35 -4.70 -0.97 7.70
C LEU A 35 -5.54 -1.59 8.82
N THR A 36 -6.83 -1.31 8.83
CA THR A 36 -7.81 -1.88 9.75
C THR A 36 -8.92 -2.59 8.97
N GLY A 37 -9.69 -3.48 9.63
CA GLY A 37 -10.84 -4.12 8.99
C GLY A 37 -11.88 -3.12 8.46
N ARG A 38 -12.07 -1.97 9.12
CA ARG A 38 -12.99 -0.91 8.64
C ARG A 38 -12.58 -0.33 7.30
N ASP A 39 -11.28 -0.30 6.99
CA ASP A 39 -10.82 0.15 5.69
C ASP A 39 -11.29 -0.75 4.55
N TYR A 40 -11.62 -2.01 4.84
CA TYR A 40 -12.21 -2.89 3.84
C TYR A 40 -13.64 -2.49 3.47
N ASP A 41 -14.38 -1.94 4.45
CA ASP A 41 -15.75 -1.48 4.28
C ASP A 41 -15.79 -0.08 3.66
N ASP A 42 -14.88 0.80 4.11
CA ASP A 42 -14.83 2.21 3.72
C ASP A 42 -14.28 2.44 2.30
N HIS A 43 -13.54 1.49 1.73
CA HIS A 43 -12.89 1.61 0.43
C HIS A 43 -13.38 0.57 -0.57
N ASP A 44 -13.50 0.97 -1.83
CA ASP A 44 -13.88 0.07 -2.94
C ASP A 44 -12.70 -0.79 -3.43
N LEU A 45 -11.48 -0.28 -3.27
CA LEU A 45 -10.26 -0.91 -3.75
C LEU A 45 -9.13 -0.73 -2.74
N LEU A 46 -8.48 -1.84 -2.38
CA LEU A 46 -7.31 -1.83 -1.52
C LEU A 46 -6.14 -2.47 -2.26
N ILE A 47 -5.09 -1.68 -2.48
CA ILE A 47 -3.93 -2.10 -3.27
C ILE A 47 -2.74 -2.44 -2.35
N GLY A 48 -2.21 -3.65 -2.50
CA GLY A 48 -0.93 -4.08 -1.91
C GLY A 48 0.21 -3.92 -2.91
N MET A 49 1.43 -3.69 -2.41
CA MET A 49 2.62 -3.52 -3.26
C MET A 49 3.28 -4.86 -3.63
N ASP A 50 3.15 -5.87 -2.76
CA ASP A 50 3.69 -7.21 -2.96
C ASP A 50 2.74 -8.30 -2.40
N GLN A 51 3.05 -9.56 -2.67
CA GLN A 51 2.30 -10.69 -2.11
C GLN A 51 2.29 -10.72 -0.58
N ALA A 52 3.31 -10.20 0.11
CA ALA A 52 3.35 -10.17 1.57
C ALA A 52 2.31 -9.20 2.15
N ASN A 53 2.16 -8.03 1.53
CA ASN A 53 1.14 -7.04 1.80
C ASN A 53 -0.22 -7.68 1.61
N LEU A 54 -0.46 -8.31 0.46
CA LEU A 54 -1.74 -8.94 0.15
C LEU A 54 -2.14 -10.01 1.18
N ARG A 55 -1.18 -10.84 1.62
CA ARG A 55 -1.41 -11.83 2.69
C ARG A 55 -1.77 -11.17 4.02
N ASN A 56 -1.06 -10.12 4.40
CA ASN A 56 -1.32 -9.39 5.64
C ASN A 56 -2.67 -8.67 5.60
N MET A 57 -3.02 -8.04 4.47
CA MET A 57 -4.32 -7.41 4.24
C MET A 57 -5.46 -8.41 4.38
N ARG A 58 -5.35 -9.58 3.75
CA ARG A 58 -6.34 -10.67 3.90
C ARG A 58 -6.51 -11.08 5.36
N ARG A 59 -5.42 -11.14 6.13
CA ARG A 59 -5.47 -11.47 7.56
C ARG A 59 -6.14 -10.36 8.38
N ILE A 60 -5.84 -9.09 8.10
CA ILE A 60 -6.38 -7.92 8.81
C ILE A 60 -7.87 -7.71 8.49
N CYS A 61 -8.25 -7.85 7.22
CA CYS A 61 -9.62 -7.64 6.74
C CYS A 61 -10.52 -8.86 6.95
N GLY A 62 -9.99 -9.98 7.45
CA GLY A 62 -10.76 -11.21 7.65
C GLY A 62 -11.12 -11.94 6.35
N GLY A 63 -10.41 -11.67 5.25
CA GLY A 63 -10.62 -12.26 3.94
C GLY A 63 -10.74 -11.21 2.83
N ASP A 64 -11.24 -11.65 1.68
CA ASP A 64 -11.58 -10.77 0.55
C ASP A 64 -12.87 -11.23 -0.15
N PRO A 65 -14.02 -11.21 0.55
CA PRO A 65 -15.28 -11.69 -0.03
C PRO A 65 -15.76 -10.86 -1.23
N ALA A 66 -15.39 -9.58 -1.30
CA ALA A 66 -15.78 -8.67 -2.37
C ALA A 66 -14.71 -8.51 -3.48
N GLY A 67 -13.59 -9.23 -3.40
CA GLY A 67 -12.54 -9.17 -4.43
C GLY A 67 -11.83 -7.81 -4.54
N LYS A 68 -11.78 -7.06 -3.44
CA LYS A 68 -11.24 -5.69 -3.36
C LYS A 68 -9.74 -5.64 -3.14
N LEU A 69 -9.11 -6.74 -2.71
CA LEU A 69 -7.67 -6.78 -2.42
C LEU A 69 -6.88 -7.16 -3.67
N ARG A 70 -6.11 -6.23 -4.23
CA ARG A 70 -5.38 -6.40 -5.49
C ARG A 70 -3.92 -5.97 -5.37
N LEU A 71 -3.05 -6.49 -6.23
CA LEU A 71 -1.69 -5.95 -6.37
C LEU A 71 -1.69 -4.74 -7.30
N LEU A 72 -0.77 -3.80 -7.08
CA LEU A 72 -0.65 -2.63 -7.95
C LEU A 72 -0.37 -3.03 -9.40
N LEU A 73 0.53 -3.99 -9.61
CA LEU A 73 0.91 -4.43 -10.95
C LEU A 73 -0.13 -5.31 -11.63
N ASP A 74 -1.17 -5.79 -10.93
CA ASP A 74 -2.30 -6.48 -11.56
C ASP A 74 -3.04 -5.60 -12.59
N PHE A 75 -2.86 -4.28 -12.50
CA PHE A 75 -3.45 -3.29 -13.40
C PHE A 75 -2.53 -2.91 -14.57
N THR A 76 -1.41 -3.62 -14.74
CA THR A 76 -0.41 -3.37 -15.80
C THR A 76 -0.23 -4.61 -16.66
N ASP A 77 0.41 -4.45 -17.83
CA ASP A 77 0.78 -5.57 -18.70
C ASP A 77 1.86 -6.50 -18.09
N HIS A 78 2.39 -6.14 -16.91
CA HIS A 78 3.44 -6.86 -16.20
C HIS A 78 2.99 -7.18 -14.77
N PRO A 79 2.07 -8.13 -14.57
CA PRO A 79 1.61 -8.51 -13.24
C PRO A 79 2.74 -9.09 -12.40
N GLY A 80 2.78 -8.74 -11.12
CA GLY A 80 3.82 -9.19 -10.20
C GLY A 80 3.95 -8.34 -8.94
N ASP A 81 5.04 -8.54 -8.22
CA ASP A 81 5.38 -7.75 -7.05
C ASP A 81 6.12 -6.47 -7.48
N VAL A 82 5.79 -5.35 -6.84
CA VAL A 82 6.64 -4.17 -6.92
C VAL A 82 7.86 -4.45 -6.05
N ALA A 83 9.04 -4.50 -6.67
CA ALA A 83 10.29 -4.67 -5.95
C ALA A 83 10.45 -3.52 -4.95
N ASP A 84 10.57 -3.86 -3.67
CA ASP A 84 10.85 -2.89 -2.63
C ASP A 84 12.27 -2.34 -2.83
N PRO A 85 12.46 -1.02 -3.01
CA PRO A 85 13.78 -0.42 -3.15
C PRO A 85 14.54 -0.26 -1.83
N TRP A 86 14.05 -0.84 -0.73
CA TRP A 86 14.70 -0.84 0.59
C TRP A 86 16.05 -1.58 0.63
#